data_AF-A0A9D7EXB8-F1
#
_entry.id   AF-A0A9D7EXB8-F1
#
_cell.length_a   1.000
_cell.length_b   1.000
_cell.length_c   1.000
_cell.angle_alpha   90.00
_cell.angle_beta   90.00
_cell.angle_gamma   90.00
#
_symmetry.space_group_name_H-M   'P 1'
#
loop_
_entity.id
_entity.type
_entity.pdbx_description
1 polymer ?
#
loop_
_entity_poly.entity_id
_entity_poly.type
_entity_poly.pdbx_seq_one_letter_code
_entity_poly.pdbx_strand_id
1 'polypeptide(L)'
;MSKSTINQAKAIELLKGKKPLSRYEIHFDSTKVEARDVILLGKNGIRVPPELIYYDDDSIDFSDIPELTDEDLKTGRLKWVIKAEISIHDDIKTWLKKEKIDLNQLLSQLITDFYKNVKSIPDSNPKPAPKKRKKASV
;
A
#
# COMPACT_ATOMS: atom_id res chain seq x y z
N MET A 1 -26.39 -24.56 39.65
CA MET A 1 -27.24 -23.53 39.00
C MET A 1 -27.22 -23.81 37.51
N SER A 2 -28.40 -23.93 36.87
CA SER A 2 -28.50 -24.11 35.43
C SER A 2 -28.05 -22.83 34.73
N LYS A 3 -27.10 -22.93 33.79
CA LYS A 3 -26.75 -21.81 32.92
C LYS A 3 -27.87 -21.61 31.92
N SER A 4 -28.21 -20.35 31.63
CA SER A 4 -29.18 -20.04 30.58
C SER A 4 -28.48 -20.05 29.22
N THR A 5 -29.09 -20.68 28.21
CA THR A 5 -28.53 -20.71 26.86
C THR A 5 -28.85 -19.40 26.13
N ILE A 6 -27.84 -18.82 25.47
CA ILE A 6 -27.97 -17.63 24.62
C ILE A 6 -27.23 -17.84 23.29
N ASN A 7 -27.59 -17.08 22.27
CA ASN A 7 -26.87 -17.07 21.00
C ASN A 7 -25.78 -15.99 20.95
N GLN A 8 -25.02 -15.99 19.87
CA GLN A 8 -23.91 -15.06 19.63
C GLN A 8 -24.35 -13.60 19.57
N ALA A 9 -25.51 -13.30 18.97
CA ALA A 9 -26.06 -11.94 18.94
C ALA A 9 -26.34 -11.43 20.36
N LYS A 10 -26.95 -12.25 21.21
CA LYS A 10 -27.25 -11.88 22.59
C LYS A 10 -25.99 -11.77 23.45
N ALA A 11 -25.00 -12.62 23.21
CA ALA A 11 -23.70 -12.52 23.88
C ALA A 11 -23.02 -11.18 23.56
N ILE A 12 -23.06 -10.73 22.30
CA ILE A 12 -22.53 -9.43 21.88
C ILE A 12 -23.27 -8.28 22.57
N GLU A 13 -24.61 -8.30 22.62
CA GLU A 13 -25.39 -7.28 23.34
C GLU A 13 -25.00 -7.18 24.82
N LEU A 14 -24.84 -8.33 25.49
CA LEU A 14 -24.44 -8.37 26.90
C LEU A 14 -23.03 -7.80 27.09
N LEU A 15 -22.08 -8.14 26.21
CA LEU A 15 -20.71 -7.62 26.27
C LEU A 15 -20.64 -6.12 25.99
N LYS A 16 -21.39 -5.61 24.99
CA LYS A 16 -21.52 -4.17 24.72
C LYS A 16 -22.11 -3.43 25.93
N GLY A 17 -23.06 -4.07 26.63
CA GLY A 17 -23.64 -3.58 27.88
C GLY A 17 -22.79 -3.82 29.14
N LYS A 18 -21.54 -4.30 29.02
CA LYS A 18 -20.63 -4.63 30.13
C LYS A 18 -21.19 -5.63 31.14
N LYS A 19 -22.09 -6.53 30.71
CA LYS A 19 -22.66 -7.58 31.56
C LYS A 19 -21.83 -8.85 31.48
N PRO A 20 -21.61 -9.56 32.61
CA PRO A 20 -20.82 -10.78 32.63
C PRO A 20 -21.56 -11.95 31.96
N LEU A 21 -20.82 -12.78 31.24
CA LEU A 21 -21.33 -13.98 30.58
C LEU A 21 -21.27 -15.26 31.44
N SER A 22 -20.79 -15.17 32.68
CA SER A 22 -20.51 -16.33 33.55
C SER A 22 -21.71 -17.23 33.85
N ARG A 23 -22.93 -16.70 33.72
CA ARG A 23 -24.20 -17.42 33.96
C ARG A 23 -24.80 -18.02 32.69
N TYR A 24 -24.16 -17.85 31.55
CA TYR A 24 -24.70 -18.22 30.25
C TYR A 24 -23.85 -19.29 29.56
N GLU A 25 -24.51 -20.06 28.72
CA GLU A 25 -23.89 -20.97 27.77
C GLU A 25 -24.21 -20.47 26.36
N ILE A 26 -23.21 -20.42 25.49
CA ILE A 26 -23.35 -19.82 24.16
C ILE A 26 -23.51 -20.93 23.13
N HIS A 27 -24.65 -20.91 22.45
CA HIS A 27 -24.94 -21.79 21.32
C HIS A 27 -25.02 -20.97 20.05
N PHE A 28 -24.17 -21.29 19.08
CA PHE A 28 -24.19 -20.63 17.78
C PHE A 28 -25.39 -21.09 16.95
N ASP A 29 -26.11 -20.13 16.38
CA ASP A 29 -27.10 -20.36 15.33
C ASP A 29 -26.55 -19.91 13.96
N SER A 30 -27.38 -19.90 12.91
CA SER A 30 -26.98 -19.51 11.55
C SER A 30 -26.76 -18.01 11.35
N THR A 31 -26.93 -17.18 12.38
CA THR A 31 -26.78 -15.73 12.27
C THR A 31 -25.31 -15.36 12.09
N LYS A 32 -25.01 -14.58 11.04
CA LYS A 32 -23.66 -14.07 10.82
C LYS A 32 -23.31 -12.94 11.80
N VAL A 33 -22.04 -12.85 12.15
CA VAL A 33 -21.45 -11.87 13.06
C VAL A 33 -20.35 -11.11 12.35
N GLU A 34 -20.33 -9.79 12.52
CA GLU A 34 -19.30 -8.94 11.96
C GLU A 34 -17.94 -9.25 12.59
N ALA A 35 -16.87 -9.27 11.80
CA ALA A 35 -15.51 -9.54 12.26
C ALA A 35 -15.10 -8.67 13.48
N ARG A 36 -15.55 -7.41 13.54
CA ARG A 36 -15.30 -6.51 14.69
C ARG A 36 -15.90 -7.07 16.00
N ASP A 37 -17.13 -7.56 15.95
CA ASP A 37 -17.80 -8.16 17.10
C ASP A 37 -17.25 -9.56 17.45
N VAL A 38 -16.71 -10.28 16.47
CA VAL A 38 -15.96 -11.53 16.74
C VAL A 38 -14.73 -11.28 17.59
N ILE A 39 -14.02 -10.17 17.39
CA ILE A 39 -12.88 -9.78 18.23
C ILE A 39 -13.34 -9.57 19.69
N LEU A 40 -14.50 -8.96 19.89
CA LEU A 40 -15.09 -8.75 21.22
C LEU A 40 -15.41 -10.09 21.91
N LEU A 41 -16.01 -11.03 21.18
CA LEU A 41 -16.28 -12.40 21.66
C LEU A 41 -14.98 -13.15 21.98
N GLY A 42 -13.96 -13.05 21.12
CA GLY A 42 -12.66 -13.68 21.28
C GLY A 42 -11.91 -13.20 22.53
N LYS A 43 -11.95 -11.89 22.83
CA LYS A 43 -11.39 -11.32 24.08
C LYS A 43 -12.04 -11.89 25.35
N ASN A 44 -13.25 -12.44 25.24
CA ASN A 44 -13.98 -13.06 26.34
C ASN A 44 -13.96 -14.61 26.25
N GLY A 45 -13.04 -15.18 25.46
CA GLY A 45 -12.80 -16.61 25.38
C GLY A 45 -13.77 -17.38 24.47
N ILE A 46 -14.59 -16.68 23.68
CA ILE A 46 -15.60 -17.28 22.80
C ILE A 46 -15.04 -17.34 21.38
N ARG A 47 -14.86 -18.55 20.86
CA ARG A 47 -14.40 -18.77 19.48
C ARG A 47 -15.62 -18.93 18.57
N VAL A 48 -15.76 -18.01 17.62
CA VAL A 48 -16.83 -18.04 16.61
C VAL A 48 -16.35 -18.88 15.41
N PRO A 49 -17.15 -19.83 14.91
CA PRO A 49 -16.85 -20.55 13.69
C PRO A 49 -16.67 -19.61 12.48
N PRO A 50 -15.63 -19.80 11.64
CA PRO A 50 -15.34 -18.90 10.51
C PRO A 50 -16.51 -18.67 9.55
N GLU A 51 -17.33 -19.69 9.31
CA GLU A 51 -18.50 -19.67 8.43
C GLU A 51 -19.60 -18.69 8.89
N LEU A 52 -19.60 -18.34 10.18
CA LEU A 52 -20.51 -17.36 10.76
C LEU A 52 -19.93 -15.95 10.77
N ILE A 53 -18.72 -15.73 10.27
CA ILE A 53 -18.06 -14.42 10.26
C ILE A 53 -18.30 -13.75 8.91
N TYR A 54 -18.64 -12.46 8.92
CA TYR A 54 -18.60 -11.62 7.73
C TYR A 54 -17.73 -10.38 7.96
N TYR A 55 -17.19 -9.86 6.86
CA TYR A 55 -16.38 -8.65 6.81
C TYR A 55 -17.21 -7.60 6.09
N ASP A 56 -17.40 -6.46 6.73
CA ASP A 56 -18.08 -5.29 6.16
C ASP A 56 -17.02 -4.27 5.74
N ASP A 57 -16.45 -4.49 4.56
CA ASP A 57 -15.41 -3.61 4.01
C ASP A 57 -15.95 -2.20 3.75
N ASP A 58 -17.25 -2.06 3.49
CA ASP A 58 -17.92 -0.77 3.27
C ASP A 58 -17.99 0.07 4.56
N SER A 59 -17.83 -0.56 5.73
CA SER A 59 -17.79 0.12 7.05
C SER A 59 -16.41 0.64 7.43
N ILE A 60 -15.39 0.46 6.57
CA ILE A 60 -14.05 0.96 6.82
C ILE A 60 -14.01 2.45 6.46
N ASP A 61 -13.83 3.29 7.48
CA ASP A 61 -13.63 4.72 7.31
C ASP A 61 -12.19 4.98 6.85
N PHE A 62 -12.05 5.54 5.65
CA PHE A 62 -10.76 5.98 5.08
C PHE A 62 -10.63 7.51 5.05
N SER A 63 -11.53 8.25 5.70
CA SER A 63 -11.55 9.73 5.65
C SER A 63 -10.33 10.37 6.32
N ASP A 64 -9.64 9.65 7.19
CA ASP A 64 -8.38 10.03 7.83
C ASP A 64 -7.14 9.75 6.97
N ILE A 65 -7.30 8.97 5.88
CA ILE A 65 -6.24 8.67 4.93
C ILE A 65 -6.37 9.65 3.76
N PRO A 66 -5.51 10.68 3.68
CA PRO A 66 -5.53 11.59 2.55
C PRO A 66 -5.25 10.82 1.25
N GLU A 67 -6.04 11.09 0.22
CA GLU A 67 -5.80 10.54 -1.11
C GLU A 67 -4.40 10.91 -1.60
N LEU A 68 -3.73 9.95 -2.24
CA LEU A 68 -2.44 10.19 -2.88
C LEU A 68 -2.67 10.99 -4.16
N THR A 69 -2.00 12.14 -4.28
CA THR A 69 -2.13 13.03 -5.43
C THR A 69 -0.85 13.10 -6.26
N ASP A 70 -0.96 13.54 -7.51
CA ASP A 70 0.23 13.81 -8.34
C ASP A 70 1.14 14.91 -7.75
N GLU A 71 0.59 15.78 -6.89
CA GLU A 71 1.38 16.77 -6.17
C GLU A 71 2.27 16.15 -5.09
N ASP A 72 1.88 15.00 -4.51
CA ASP A 72 2.74 14.25 -3.60
C ASP A 72 4.00 13.71 -4.32
N LEU A 73 3.92 13.44 -5.64
CA LEU A 73 5.09 13.10 -6.47
C LEU A 73 5.99 14.30 -6.72
N LYS A 74 5.41 15.47 -7.00
CA LYS A 74 6.17 16.70 -7.28
C LYS A 74 6.84 17.28 -6.04
N THR A 75 6.17 17.21 -4.89
CA THR A 75 6.70 17.64 -3.59
C THR A 75 7.70 16.65 -3.01
N GLY A 76 7.80 15.44 -3.58
CA GLY A 76 8.73 14.39 -3.14
C GLY A 76 8.28 13.64 -1.90
N ARG A 77 7.01 13.79 -1.49
CA ARG A 77 6.36 13.01 -0.44
C ARG A 77 6.17 11.55 -0.89
N LEU A 78 5.93 11.35 -2.18
CA LEU A 78 6.06 10.08 -2.90
C LEU A 78 7.29 10.13 -3.82
N LYS A 79 8.11 9.08 -3.79
CA LYS A 79 9.30 8.97 -4.64
C LYS A 79 9.22 7.70 -5.47
N TRP A 80 9.45 7.82 -6.77
CA TRP A 80 9.70 6.67 -7.63
C TRP A 80 11.05 6.05 -7.24
N VAL A 81 11.00 4.86 -6.64
CA VAL A 81 12.19 4.10 -6.29
C VAL A 81 12.32 2.94 -7.26
N ILE A 82 13.39 2.96 -8.06
CA ILE A 82 13.76 1.83 -8.90
C ILE A 82 14.79 1.02 -8.13
N LYS A 83 14.47 -0.24 -7.83
CA LYS A 83 15.43 -1.19 -7.29
C LYS A 83 16.18 -1.84 -8.44
N ALA A 84 17.48 -1.67 -8.48
CA ALA A 84 18.36 -2.30 -9.46
C ALA A 84 19.52 -2.97 -8.74
N GLU A 85 19.82 -4.21 -9.14
CA GLU A 85 21.03 -4.90 -8.71
C GLU A 85 22.10 -4.68 -9.78
N ILE A 86 23.19 -4.03 -9.39
CA ILE A 86 24.30 -3.73 -10.28
C ILE A 86 25.51 -4.47 -9.76
N SER A 87 26.07 -5.34 -10.60
CA SER A 87 27.35 -5.97 -10.31
C SER A 87 28.47 -4.95 -10.45
N ILE A 88 29.21 -4.73 -9.37
CA ILE A 88 30.32 -3.78 -9.33
C ILE A 88 31.63 -4.57 -9.18
N HIS A 89 32.64 -4.21 -9.96
CA HIS A 89 33.97 -4.79 -9.87
C HIS A 89 34.62 -4.49 -8.50
N ASP A 90 35.47 -5.41 -8.03
CA ASP A 90 36.00 -5.36 -6.66
C ASP A 90 36.98 -4.20 -6.41
N ASP A 91 37.67 -3.74 -7.46
CA ASP A 91 38.49 -2.53 -7.44
C ASP A 91 37.65 -1.28 -7.14
N ILE A 92 36.49 -1.13 -7.80
CA ILE A 92 35.54 -0.04 -7.58
C ILE A 92 34.97 -0.12 -6.17
N LYS A 93 34.60 -1.32 -5.68
CA LYS A 93 34.13 -1.49 -4.28
C LYS A 93 35.19 -1.04 -3.27
N THR A 94 36.45 -1.36 -3.55
CA THR A 94 37.58 -1.02 -2.68
C THR A 94 37.79 0.49 -2.65
N TRP A 95 37.74 1.13 -3.82
CA TRP A 95 37.82 2.58 -3.94
C TRP A 95 36.68 3.30 -3.21
N LEU A 96 35.42 2.87 -3.41
CA LEU A 96 34.25 3.45 -2.74
C LEU A 96 34.36 3.39 -1.21
N LYS A 97 34.83 2.26 -0.66
CA LYS A 97 35.06 2.10 0.78
C LYS A 97 36.16 3.01 1.29
N LYS A 98 37.27 3.12 0.56
CA LYS A 98 38.43 3.93 0.95
C LYS A 98 38.07 5.42 1.02
N GLU A 99 37.36 5.91 0.00
CA GLU A 99 36.97 7.32 -0.11
C GLU A 99 35.66 7.64 0.65
N LYS A 100 35.05 6.65 1.32
CA LYS A 100 33.78 6.77 2.05
C LYS A 100 32.64 7.35 1.19
N ILE A 101 32.56 6.90 -0.05
CA ILE A 101 31.56 7.36 -1.02
C ILE A 101 30.28 6.54 -0.84
N ASP A 102 29.13 7.23 -0.71
CA ASP A 102 27.82 6.59 -0.77
C ASP A 102 27.48 6.25 -2.23
N LEU A 103 27.37 4.95 -2.51
CA LEU A 103 27.10 4.43 -3.85
C LEU A 103 25.74 4.90 -4.39
N ASN A 104 24.71 5.00 -3.56
CA ASN A 104 23.38 5.42 -4.00
C ASN A 104 23.40 6.90 -4.41
N GLN A 105 24.10 7.73 -3.63
CA GLN A 105 24.28 9.14 -3.97
C GLN A 105 25.08 9.30 -5.27
N LEU A 106 26.18 8.55 -5.42
CA LEU A 106 27.01 8.58 -6.63
C LEU A 106 26.20 8.17 -7.87
N LEU A 107 25.47 7.06 -7.80
CA LEU A 107 24.64 6.60 -8.92
C LEU A 107 23.54 7.62 -9.28
N SER A 108 22.90 8.21 -8.27
CA SER A 108 21.88 9.24 -8.48
C SER A 108 22.45 10.47 -9.20
N GLN A 109 23.65 10.91 -8.79
CA GLN A 109 24.34 12.02 -9.43
C GLN A 109 24.77 11.68 -10.86
N LEU A 110 25.37 10.50 -11.09
CA LEU A 110 25.78 10.05 -12.41
C LEU A 110 24.61 10.01 -13.40
N ILE A 111 23.46 9.47 -12.99
CA ILE A 111 22.26 9.42 -13.84
C ILE A 111 21.74 10.83 -14.11
N THR A 112 21.72 11.70 -13.09
CA THR A 112 21.26 13.09 -13.23
C THR A 112 22.14 13.88 -14.18
N ASP A 113 23.45 13.78 -14.03
CA ASP A 113 24.42 14.52 -14.83
C ASP A 113 24.46 13.98 -16.25
N PHE A 114 24.38 12.66 -16.44
CA PHE A 114 24.20 12.05 -17.76
C PHE A 114 22.95 12.59 -18.45
N TYR A 115 21.80 12.63 -17.78
CA TYR A 115 20.56 13.17 -18.33
C TYR A 115 20.70 14.64 -18.73
N LYS A 116 21.25 15.49 -17.86
CA LYS A 116 21.48 16.91 -18.14
C LYS A 116 22.38 17.10 -19.35
N ASN A 117 23.48 16.35 -19.41
CA ASN A 117 24.44 16.44 -20.50
C ASN A 117 23.80 16.04 -21.84
N VAL A 118 23.09 14.90 -21.90
CA VAL A 118 22.40 14.45 -23.12
C VAL A 118 21.35 15.47 -23.58
N LYS A 119 20.58 16.04 -22.66
CA LYS A 119 19.56 17.04 -22.99
C LYS A 119 20.14 18.40 -23.43
N SER A 120 21.36 18.71 -22.99
CA SER A 120 22.06 19.94 -23.36
C SER A 120 22.65 19.90 -24.77
N ILE A 121 22.76 18.72 -25.38
CA ILE A 121 23.16 18.58 -26.78
C ILE A 121 21.98 19.06 -27.63
N PRO A 122 22.14 20.14 -28.43
CA PRO A 122 21.08 20.56 -29.34
C PRO A 122 20.81 19.45 -30.36
N ASP A 123 19.53 19.18 -30.64
CA ASP A 123 19.09 18.26 -31.70
C ASP A 123 19.81 18.61 -33.01
N SER A 124 20.91 17.90 -33.31
CA SER A 124 21.64 18.06 -34.59
C SER A 124 21.00 17.25 -35.71
N ASN A 125 19.76 16.79 -35.53
CA ASN A 125 19.01 16.12 -36.56
C ASN A 125 18.27 17.18 -37.41
N PRO A 126 18.68 17.46 -38.66
CA PRO A 126 17.94 18.36 -39.51
C PRO A 126 16.55 17.77 -39.73
N LYS A 127 15.50 18.49 -39.30
CA LYS A 127 14.11 18.16 -39.67
C LYS A 127 14.06 17.99 -41.20
N PRO A 128 13.59 16.84 -41.73
CA PRO A 128 13.44 16.71 -43.17
C PRO A 128 12.51 17.81 -43.66
N ALA A 129 12.99 18.58 -44.65
CA ALA A 129 12.25 19.70 -45.21
C ALA A 129 10.84 19.25 -45.65
N PRO A 130 9.80 20.07 -45.42
CA PRO A 130 8.45 19.71 -45.80
C PRO A 130 8.38 19.48 -47.30
N LYS A 131 8.03 18.27 -47.72
CA LYS A 131 7.77 17.93 -49.13
C LYS A 131 6.67 18.87 -49.64
N LYS A 132 7.03 19.81 -50.52
CA LYS A 132 6.06 20.64 -51.25
C LYS A 132 5.10 19.71 -51.99
N ARG A 133 3.86 19.62 -51.53
CA ARG A 133 2.76 18.98 -52.27
C ARG A 133 2.61 19.74 -53.59
N LYS A 134 2.92 19.10 -54.72
CA LYS A 134 2.50 19.60 -56.03
C LYS A 134 0.97 19.68 -55.99
N LYS A 135 0.42 20.89 -56.12
CA LYS A 135 -1.00 21.07 -56.42
C LYS A 135 -1.22 20.47 -57.80
N ALA A 136 -2.04 19.43 -57.88
CA ALA A 136 -2.62 19.01 -59.14
C ALA A 136 -3.65 20.09 -59.52
N SER A 137 -3.40 20.80 -60.62
CA SER A 137 -4.44 21.57 -61.30
C SER A 137 -5.35 20.59 -62.03
N VAL A 138 -6.65 20.70 -61.77
CA VAL A 138 -7.73 20.28 -62.67
C VAL A 138 -8.65 21.48 -62.81
#